data_AF-A0A383W2I9-F1
#
_entry.id   AF-A0A383W2I9-F1
#
_cell.length_a   1.000
_cell.length_b   1.000
_cell.length_c   1.000
_cell.angle_alpha   90.00
_cell.angle_beta   90.00
_cell.angle_gamma   90.00
#
_symmetry.space_group_name_H-M   'P 1'
#
loop_
_entity.id
_entity.type
_entity.pdbx_description
1 polymer ?
#
loop_
_entity_poly.entity_id
_entity_poly.type
_entity_poly.pdbx_seq_one_letter_code
_entity_poly.pdbx_strand_id
1 'polypeptide(L)'
;MVDMAAAVAGHCRFFDYLADLVDPKFYHADDREHINPKYMKHAERAATKRAFKEQYKQNKRAKLDPDAVKTTTELHKKQAQEAAERQAAGEPVGGLAALGTLHLSAGGQPSREELLQRLHAKMEAARKARNAKEGGEGADKQPKGAADNAKQWRQEQLGKKLKAKQQQQQQGQKQQQQQQDAAQKRKQQQQQQPEGAPAAKKAKGEQQQQRQQQGQQQGQQQQQQQQGTGLAFNKLQLDTGRPVPGRHGSKAKPSKAEALKAAEDKQARLADAAARQDKEAIAAEAWRAALARASGERVLDDPKLLRRSLKKEAQEKARKAKRWAERNSAQQEQQKARQDKRKDNLAARSAVKLEKKKERRDKKLLRAGFEGRKAGFINAPKAKQ
;
A
#
# COMPACT_ATOMS: atom_id res chain seq x y z
N MET A 1 -9.77 -66.44 23.46
CA MET A 1 -8.47 -65.84 23.10
C MET A 1 -8.80 -64.48 22.50
N VAL A 2 -8.50 -63.38 23.20
CA VAL A 2 -8.77 -62.03 22.64
C VAL A 2 -7.84 -61.87 21.43
N ASP A 3 -8.42 -61.58 20.27
CA ASP A 3 -7.67 -61.40 19.04
C ASP A 3 -6.82 -60.12 19.17
N MET A 4 -5.54 -60.30 19.49
CA MET A 4 -4.56 -59.23 19.65
C MET A 4 -4.45 -58.39 18.38
N ALA A 5 -4.64 -58.97 17.19
CA ALA A 5 -4.58 -58.24 15.94
C ALA A 5 -5.75 -57.25 15.83
N ALA A 6 -6.96 -57.66 16.22
CA ALA A 6 -8.13 -56.80 16.26
C ALA A 6 -7.99 -55.65 17.27
N ALA A 7 -7.40 -55.92 18.44
CA ALA A 7 -7.14 -54.91 19.47
C ALA A 7 -6.12 -53.86 19.00
N VAL A 8 -5.02 -54.30 18.37
CA VAL A 8 -4.00 -53.40 17.79
C VAL A 8 -4.60 -52.56 16.67
N ALA A 9 -5.39 -53.15 15.77
CA ALA A 9 -6.08 -52.40 14.73
C ALA A 9 -7.04 -51.34 15.31
N GLY A 10 -7.74 -51.64 16.40
CA GLY A 10 -8.56 -50.68 17.13
C GLY A 10 -7.77 -49.50 17.69
N HIS A 11 -6.62 -49.76 18.31
CA HIS A 11 -5.74 -48.70 18.82
C HIS A 11 -5.15 -47.84 17.70
N CYS A 12 -4.72 -48.44 16.58
CA CYS A 12 -4.22 -47.68 15.42
C CYS A 12 -5.28 -46.69 14.90
N ARG A 13 -6.54 -47.13 14.79
CA ARG A 13 -7.65 -46.25 14.36
C ARG A 13 -7.91 -45.11 15.35
N PHE A 14 -7.75 -45.36 16.65
CA PHE A 14 -7.86 -44.31 17.67
C PHE A 14 -6.74 -43.27 17.58
N PHE A 15 -5.49 -43.70 17.35
CA PHE A 15 -4.38 -42.77 17.15
C PHE A 15 -4.48 -42.00 15.83
N ASP A 16 -4.96 -42.63 14.76
CA ASP A 16 -5.27 -41.95 13.50
C ASP A 16 -6.32 -40.85 13.72
N TYR A 17 -7.37 -41.14 14.49
CA TYR A 17 -8.39 -40.14 14.87
C TYR A 17 -7.81 -38.97 15.68
N LEU A 18 -6.91 -39.23 16.63
CA LEU A 18 -6.22 -38.18 17.39
C LEU A 18 -5.34 -37.31 16.49
N ALA A 19 -4.65 -37.91 15.52
CA ALA A 19 -3.82 -37.19 14.56
C ALA A 19 -4.66 -36.34 13.60
N ASP A 20 -5.85 -36.82 13.20
CA ASP A 20 -6.78 -36.13 12.31
C ASP A 20 -7.44 -34.90 12.97
N LEU A 21 -7.49 -34.85 14.31
CA LEU A 21 -8.06 -33.73 15.06
C LEU A 21 -7.20 -32.45 14.97
N VAL A 22 -5.90 -32.59 14.73
CA VAL A 22 -4.97 -31.47 14.62
C VAL A 22 -4.86 -31.05 13.15
N ASP A 23 -4.94 -29.74 12.86
CA ASP A 23 -4.89 -29.24 11.49
C ASP A 23 -3.56 -29.65 10.81
N PRO A 24 -3.59 -30.25 9.60
CA PRO A 24 -2.39 -30.66 8.87
C PRO A 24 -1.33 -29.58 8.70
N LYS A 25 -1.73 -28.30 8.75
CA LYS A 25 -0.79 -27.18 8.69
C LYS A 25 0.28 -27.19 9.79
N PHE A 26 0.03 -27.84 10.92
CA PHE A 26 1.01 -27.89 12.02
C PHE A 26 2.05 -29.00 11.87
N TYR A 27 1.78 -30.03 11.07
CA TYR A 27 2.71 -31.13 10.79
C TYR A 27 3.54 -30.91 9.53
N HIS A 28 3.01 -30.15 8.57
CA HIS A 28 3.68 -29.88 7.30
C HIS A 28 4.17 -28.43 7.25
N ALA A 29 5.46 -28.25 6.99
CA ALA A 29 6.00 -26.94 6.65
C ALA A 29 5.36 -26.46 5.35
N ASP A 30 4.89 -25.22 5.33
CA ASP A 30 4.53 -24.56 4.07
C ASP A 30 5.86 -24.34 3.29
N ASP A 31 6.31 -25.34 2.53
CA ASP A 31 7.49 -25.27 1.63
C ASP A 31 7.31 -24.28 0.47
N ARG A 32 6.33 -23.39 0.57
CA ARG A 32 6.03 -22.36 -0.40
C ARG A 32 7.09 -21.27 -0.26
N GLU A 33 8.02 -21.24 -1.19
CA GLU A 33 8.94 -20.13 -1.33
C GLU A 33 8.16 -18.82 -1.48
N HIS A 34 8.39 -17.90 -0.55
CA HIS A 34 7.76 -16.58 -0.59
C HIS A 34 8.47 -15.72 -1.64
N ILE A 35 8.10 -15.89 -2.90
CA ILE A 35 8.67 -15.14 -4.02
C ILE A 35 8.19 -13.68 -3.93
N ASN A 36 9.12 -12.74 -3.71
CA ASN A 36 8.80 -11.32 -3.67
C ASN A 36 8.81 -10.73 -5.10
N PRO A 37 7.63 -10.40 -5.69
CA PRO A 37 7.53 -9.95 -7.08
C PRO A 37 8.17 -8.57 -7.31
N LYS A 38 8.60 -7.87 -6.24
CA LYS A 38 9.24 -6.55 -6.30
C LYS A 38 10.58 -6.59 -7.04
N TYR A 39 11.32 -7.69 -6.96
CA TYR A 39 12.68 -7.79 -7.52
C TYR A 39 12.74 -8.48 -8.89
N MET A 40 11.59 -8.91 -9.43
CA MET A 40 11.49 -9.49 -10.77
C MET A 40 11.43 -8.41 -11.87
N LYS A 41 11.82 -8.79 -13.10
CA LYS A 41 11.69 -7.95 -14.29
C LYS A 41 10.21 -7.62 -14.55
N HIS A 42 9.92 -6.52 -15.24
CA HIS A 42 8.54 -6.01 -15.37
C HIS A 42 7.56 -7.00 -16.03
N ALA A 43 7.99 -7.75 -17.04
CA ALA A 43 7.19 -8.77 -17.69
C ALA A 43 6.89 -9.96 -16.76
N GLU A 44 7.93 -10.48 -16.11
CA GLU A 44 7.84 -11.58 -15.13
C GLU A 44 6.98 -11.19 -13.92
N ARG A 45 7.05 -9.94 -13.46
CA ARG A 45 6.21 -9.41 -12.37
C ARG A 45 4.72 -9.43 -12.71
N ALA A 46 4.36 -9.15 -13.97
CA ALA A 46 2.98 -9.20 -14.40
C ALA A 46 2.47 -10.65 -14.45
N ALA A 47 3.29 -11.57 -14.96
CA ALA A 47 2.99 -12.99 -15.01
C ALA A 47 2.86 -13.61 -13.61
N THR A 48 3.82 -13.35 -12.70
CA THR A 48 3.76 -13.88 -11.33
C THR A 48 2.57 -13.34 -10.56
N LYS A 49 2.20 -12.06 -10.73
CA LYS A 49 0.97 -11.52 -10.14
C LYS A 49 -0.31 -12.17 -10.68
N ARG A 50 -0.33 -12.60 -11.96
CA ARG A 50 -1.45 -13.35 -12.53
C ARG A 50 -1.50 -14.76 -11.93
N ALA A 51 -0.37 -15.45 -11.90
CA ALA A 51 -0.24 -16.77 -11.28
C ALA A 51 -0.65 -16.76 -9.81
N PHE A 52 -0.21 -15.78 -9.00
CA PHE A 52 -0.63 -15.63 -7.61
C PHE A 52 -2.14 -15.42 -7.46
N LYS A 53 -2.76 -14.65 -8.35
CA LYS A 53 -4.22 -14.44 -8.33
C LYS A 53 -4.97 -15.70 -8.72
N GLU A 54 -4.47 -16.46 -9.69
CA GLU A 54 -5.05 -17.73 -10.12
C GLU A 54 -4.92 -18.79 -9.02
N GLN A 55 -3.74 -18.94 -8.43
CA GLN A 55 -3.52 -19.78 -7.26
C GLN A 55 -4.41 -19.38 -6.08
N TYR A 56 -4.59 -18.08 -5.82
CA TYR A 56 -5.51 -17.63 -4.78
C TYR A 56 -6.95 -18.03 -5.06
N LYS A 57 -7.42 -17.93 -6.32
CA LYS A 57 -8.75 -18.40 -6.72
C LYS A 57 -8.88 -19.92 -6.61
N GLN A 58 -7.87 -20.67 -7.04
CA GLN A 58 -7.83 -22.13 -6.94
C GLN A 58 -7.86 -22.59 -5.49
N ASN A 59 -7.07 -21.96 -4.60
CA ASN A 59 -7.08 -22.27 -3.17
C ASN A 59 -8.43 -21.96 -2.52
N LYS A 60 -9.10 -20.87 -2.94
CA LYS A 60 -10.47 -20.60 -2.48
C LYS A 60 -11.46 -21.64 -2.97
N ARG A 61 -11.35 -22.08 -4.22
CA ARG A 61 -12.19 -23.13 -4.79
C ARG A 61 -11.96 -24.45 -4.06
N ALA A 62 -10.71 -24.89 -3.93
CA ALA A 62 -10.34 -26.10 -3.20
C ALA A 62 -10.72 -26.06 -1.71
N LYS A 63 -10.76 -24.88 -1.07
CA LYS A 63 -11.25 -24.74 0.31
C LYS A 63 -12.77 -24.86 0.43
N LEU A 64 -13.50 -24.63 -0.66
CA LEU A 64 -14.96 -24.73 -0.72
C LEU A 64 -15.45 -26.09 -1.27
N ASP A 65 -14.55 -26.91 -1.83
CA ASP A 65 -14.87 -28.24 -2.32
C ASP A 65 -14.73 -29.25 -1.15
N PRO A 66 -15.83 -29.92 -0.71
CA PRO A 66 -15.80 -30.81 0.46
C PRO A 66 -14.94 -32.06 0.23
N ASP A 67 -14.87 -32.55 -1.01
CA ASP A 67 -14.07 -33.74 -1.39
C ASP A 67 -12.56 -33.44 -1.43
N ALA A 68 -12.17 -32.16 -1.42
CA ALA A 68 -10.76 -31.75 -1.46
C ALA A 68 -10.12 -31.66 -0.06
N VAL A 69 -10.90 -31.77 1.01
CA VAL A 69 -10.42 -31.74 2.39
C VAL A 69 -9.82 -33.10 2.74
N LYS A 70 -8.50 -33.15 2.91
CA LYS A 70 -7.76 -34.37 3.28
C LYS A 70 -7.42 -34.35 4.76
N THR A 71 -7.46 -35.51 5.41
CA THR A 71 -7.02 -35.65 6.80
C THR A 71 -5.49 -35.65 6.90
N THR A 72 -4.94 -35.51 8.11
CA THR A 72 -3.48 -35.51 8.32
C THR A 72 -2.87 -36.85 7.94
N THR A 73 -3.55 -37.94 8.32
CA THR A 73 -3.13 -39.31 8.03
C THR A 73 -3.14 -39.62 6.53
N GLU A 74 -4.14 -39.12 5.79
CA GLU A 74 -4.19 -39.22 4.33
C GLU A 74 -3.06 -38.45 3.65
N LEU A 75 -2.72 -37.26 4.15
CA LEU A 75 -1.59 -36.48 3.64
C LEU A 75 -0.26 -37.20 3.90
N HIS A 76 -0.08 -37.83 5.05
CA HIS A 76 1.10 -38.65 5.36
C HIS A 76 1.21 -39.86 4.41
N LYS A 77 0.10 -40.58 4.18
CA LYS A 77 0.06 -41.71 3.24
C LYS A 77 0.39 -41.26 1.82
N LYS A 78 -0.14 -40.12 1.39
CA LYS A 78 0.14 -39.54 0.06
C LYS A 78 1.60 -39.11 -0.08
N GLN A 79 2.17 -38.45 0.93
CA GLN A 79 3.59 -38.08 0.92
C GLN A 79 4.50 -39.30 0.92
N ALA A 80 4.15 -40.35 1.65
CA ALA A 80 4.90 -41.61 1.66
C ALA A 80 4.83 -42.31 0.29
N GLN A 81 3.66 -42.33 -0.35
CA GLN A 81 3.50 -42.83 -1.73
C GLN A 81 4.30 -42.01 -2.73
N GLU A 82 4.19 -40.68 -2.69
CA GLU A 82 4.97 -39.78 -3.56
C GLU A 82 6.48 -39.93 -3.32
N ALA A 83 6.92 -40.14 -2.08
CA ALA A 83 8.32 -40.40 -1.75
C ALA A 83 8.79 -41.76 -2.28
N ALA A 84 7.96 -42.81 -2.17
CA ALA A 84 8.26 -44.13 -2.72
C ALA A 84 8.31 -44.10 -4.27
N GLU A 85 7.41 -43.37 -4.92
CA GLU A 85 7.41 -43.15 -6.37
C GLU A 85 8.65 -42.36 -6.81
N ARG A 86 9.05 -41.33 -6.07
CA ARG A 86 10.29 -40.56 -6.35
C ARG A 86 11.55 -41.40 -6.15
N GLN A 87 11.56 -42.28 -5.15
CA GLN A 87 12.66 -43.24 -4.93
C GLN A 87 12.71 -44.27 -6.06
N ALA A 88 11.57 -44.76 -6.54
CA ALA A 88 11.49 -45.65 -7.69
C ALA A 88 11.90 -44.98 -9.01
N ALA A 89 11.68 -43.66 -9.13
CA ALA A 89 12.07 -42.85 -10.28
C ALA A 89 13.54 -42.35 -10.25
N GLY A 90 14.31 -42.66 -9.20
CA GLY A 90 15.74 -42.32 -9.11
C GLY A 90 16.07 -40.84 -8.96
N GLU A 91 15.10 -39.99 -8.56
CA GLU A 91 15.34 -38.56 -8.31
C GLU A 91 16.04 -38.35 -6.95
N PRO A 92 17.11 -37.54 -6.87
CA PRO A 92 17.79 -37.27 -5.61
C PRO A 92 16.86 -36.48 -4.68
N VAL A 93 16.53 -37.09 -3.54
CA VAL A 93 15.69 -36.49 -2.50
C VAL A 93 16.34 -35.20 -1.99
N GLY A 94 15.78 -34.06 -2.40
CA GLY A 94 16.17 -32.73 -1.93
C GLY A 94 16.09 -32.64 -0.42
N GLY A 95 17.19 -32.19 0.19
CA GLY A 95 17.45 -32.28 1.62
C GLY A 95 16.42 -31.59 2.51
N LEU A 96 16.03 -32.32 3.56
CA LEU A 96 15.69 -31.86 4.93
C LEU A 96 15.09 -33.00 5.78
N ALA A 97 14.78 -34.16 5.18
CA ALA A 97 14.28 -35.36 5.87
C ALA A 97 15.38 -36.30 6.42
N ALA A 98 16.60 -35.82 6.64
CA ALA A 98 17.74 -36.61 7.12
C ALA A 98 18.15 -36.28 8.57
N LEU A 99 17.21 -35.83 9.42
CA LEU A 99 17.49 -35.46 10.82
C LEU A 99 16.97 -36.49 11.84
N GLY A 100 16.60 -37.69 11.40
CA GLY A 100 16.02 -38.73 12.27
C GLY A 100 16.74 -40.09 12.31
N THR A 101 17.69 -40.36 11.41
CA THR A 101 18.36 -41.67 11.36
C THR A 101 19.87 -41.46 11.38
N LEU A 102 20.47 -41.57 12.57
CA LEU A 102 21.92 -41.64 12.73
C LEU A 102 22.42 -42.97 12.14
N HIS A 103 22.70 -42.95 10.84
CA HIS A 103 23.48 -44.00 10.21
C HIS A 103 24.94 -43.79 10.63
N LEU A 104 25.35 -44.41 11.75
CA LEU A 104 26.76 -44.56 12.10
C LEU A 104 27.35 -45.56 11.11
N SER A 105 27.76 -45.05 9.95
CA SER A 105 28.66 -45.77 9.06
C SER A 105 29.95 -46.06 9.83
N ALA A 106 30.29 -47.35 9.92
CA ALA A 106 31.53 -47.86 10.50
C ALA A 106 32.73 -47.53 9.60
N GLY A 107 32.98 -46.24 9.37
CA GLY A 107 34.17 -45.72 8.71
C GLY A 107 35.02 -44.96 9.73
N GLY A 108 36.29 -45.35 9.85
CA GLY A 108 37.24 -44.73 10.77
C GLY A 108 37.26 -43.20 10.66
N GLN A 109 37.41 -42.52 11.80
CA GLN A 109 37.51 -41.06 11.85
C GLN A 109 38.68 -40.62 10.94
N PRO A 110 38.47 -39.69 9.99
CA PRO A 110 39.53 -39.24 9.11
C PRO A 110 40.63 -38.57 9.92
N SER A 111 41.88 -38.89 9.59
CA SER A 111 43.03 -38.37 10.33
C SER A 111 43.07 -36.84 10.23
N ARG A 112 43.68 -36.16 11.20
CA ARG A 112 43.79 -34.70 11.23
C ARG A 112 44.42 -34.14 9.94
N GLU A 113 45.30 -34.91 9.32
CA GLU A 113 45.98 -34.55 8.08
C GLU A 113 45.02 -34.61 6.88
N GLU A 114 44.17 -35.63 6.81
CA GLU A 114 43.12 -35.72 5.78
C GLU A 114 42.12 -34.58 5.90
N LEU A 115 41.77 -34.16 7.12
CA LEU A 115 40.92 -33.00 7.36
C LEU A 115 41.58 -31.68 6.90
N LEU A 116 42.87 -31.50 7.17
CA LEU A 116 43.63 -30.34 6.71
C LEU A 116 43.76 -30.31 5.18
N GLN A 117 44.04 -31.45 4.56
CA GLN A 117 44.11 -31.58 3.10
C GLN A 117 42.74 -31.29 2.47
N ARG A 118 41.65 -31.78 3.06
CA ARG A 118 40.29 -31.51 2.59
C ARG A 118 39.90 -30.04 2.77
N LEU A 119 40.36 -29.39 3.84
CA LEU A 119 40.18 -27.95 4.05
C LEU A 119 40.97 -27.14 3.01
N HIS A 120 42.23 -27.48 2.75
CA HIS A 120 43.04 -26.85 1.71
C HIS A 120 42.43 -27.03 0.32
N ALA A 121 41.98 -28.24 -0.03
CA ALA A 121 41.28 -28.50 -1.29
C ALA A 121 39.98 -27.70 -1.42
N LYS A 122 39.23 -27.54 -0.32
CA LYS A 122 38.00 -26.73 -0.30
C LYS A 122 38.29 -25.23 -0.42
N MET A 123 39.36 -24.75 0.21
CA MET A 123 39.83 -23.35 0.09
C MET A 123 40.33 -23.05 -1.32
N GLU A 124 41.08 -23.97 -1.93
CA GLU A 124 41.52 -23.93 -3.33
C GLU A 124 40.32 -23.92 -4.29
N ALA A 125 39.35 -24.81 -4.10
CA ALA A 125 38.14 -24.84 -4.90
C ALA A 125 37.34 -23.53 -4.79
N ALA A 126 37.25 -22.94 -3.60
CA ALA A 126 36.58 -21.65 -3.39
C ALA A 126 37.37 -20.46 -3.99
N ARG A 127 38.70 -20.54 -4.04
CA ARG A 127 39.57 -19.58 -4.76
C ARG A 127 39.40 -19.72 -6.27
N LYS A 128 39.41 -20.96 -6.79
CA LYS A 128 39.14 -21.26 -8.21
C LYS A 128 37.73 -20.86 -8.62
N ALA A 129 36.72 -21.08 -7.78
CA ALA A 129 35.34 -20.65 -8.06
C ALA A 129 35.17 -19.12 -8.05
N ARG A 130 35.95 -18.39 -7.24
CA ARG A 130 36.01 -16.92 -7.32
C ARG A 130 36.73 -16.47 -8.58
N ASN A 131 37.89 -17.05 -8.88
CA ASN A 131 38.67 -16.71 -10.07
C ASN A 131 37.94 -17.09 -11.37
N ALA A 132 37.14 -18.16 -11.38
CA ALA A 132 36.31 -18.54 -12.52
C ALA A 132 35.08 -17.63 -12.69
N LYS A 133 34.60 -17.02 -11.60
CA LYS A 133 33.49 -16.06 -11.62
C LYS A 133 33.95 -14.63 -11.93
N GLU A 134 35.23 -14.35 -11.75
CA GLU A 134 35.93 -13.11 -12.14
C GLU A 134 36.81 -13.28 -13.39
N GLY A 135 36.78 -14.45 -14.04
CA GLY A 135 37.63 -14.83 -15.16
C GLY A 135 36.92 -14.82 -16.50
N GLY A 136 36.41 -13.66 -16.89
CA GLY A 136 36.43 -13.23 -18.29
C GLY A 136 37.60 -12.26 -18.45
N GLU A 137 38.78 -12.82 -18.72
CA GLU A 137 40.03 -12.19 -19.17
C GLU A 137 40.62 -10.98 -18.40
N GLY A 138 41.85 -11.16 -17.94
CA GLY A 138 42.90 -10.15 -18.04
C GLY A 138 43.02 -9.13 -16.90
N ALA A 139 44.01 -9.35 -16.04
CA ALA A 139 44.61 -8.28 -15.27
C ALA A 139 45.31 -7.27 -16.21
N ASP A 140 45.04 -6.00 -15.94
CA ASP A 140 45.75 -4.78 -16.34
C ASP A 140 45.00 -3.85 -17.33
N LYS A 141 44.81 -2.60 -16.88
CA LYS A 141 44.07 -1.46 -17.49
C LYS A 141 42.54 -1.55 -17.50
N GLN A 142 41.96 -0.98 -16.46
CA GLN A 142 40.57 -0.53 -16.36
C GLN A 142 40.10 0.27 -17.61
N PRO A 143 39.06 -0.16 -18.36
CA PRO A 143 38.54 0.64 -19.47
C PRO A 143 37.68 1.79 -18.92
N LYS A 144 38.22 3.01 -18.97
CA LYS A 144 37.51 4.26 -18.60
C LYS A 144 36.17 4.43 -19.34
N GLY A 145 35.95 3.76 -20.47
CA GLY A 145 34.74 3.84 -21.29
C GLY A 145 33.44 3.32 -20.64
N ALA A 146 33.49 2.33 -19.73
CA ALA A 146 32.27 1.79 -19.12
C ALA A 146 31.66 2.75 -18.07
N ALA A 147 32.52 3.41 -17.30
CA ALA A 147 32.11 4.44 -16.34
C ALA A 147 31.64 5.71 -17.06
N ASP A 148 32.26 6.07 -18.18
CA ASP A 148 31.88 7.24 -18.97
C ASP A 148 30.58 7.01 -19.75
N ASN A 149 30.34 5.81 -20.28
CA ASN A 149 29.03 5.44 -20.85
C ASN A 149 27.91 5.49 -19.81
N ALA A 150 28.15 5.04 -18.57
CA ALA A 150 27.17 5.13 -17.50
C ALA A 150 26.87 6.58 -17.08
N LYS A 151 27.88 7.46 -17.08
CA LYS A 151 27.72 8.89 -16.83
C LYS A 151 26.97 9.58 -17.97
N GLN A 152 27.31 9.29 -19.22
CA GLN A 152 26.63 9.83 -20.41
C GLN A 152 25.16 9.41 -20.44
N TRP A 153 24.86 8.13 -20.18
CA TRP A 153 23.48 7.65 -20.05
C TRP A 153 22.71 8.41 -18.96
N ARG A 154 23.33 8.64 -17.79
CA ARG A 154 22.70 9.40 -16.70
C ARG A 154 22.45 10.87 -17.06
N GLN A 155 23.40 11.51 -17.74
CA GLN A 155 23.25 12.89 -18.24
C GLN A 155 22.16 12.97 -19.31
N GLU A 156 22.07 11.99 -20.21
CA GLU A 156 21.04 11.93 -21.24
C GLU A 156 19.63 11.74 -20.63
N GLN A 157 19.51 10.90 -19.59
CA GLN A 157 18.27 10.73 -18.83
C GLN A 157 17.86 12.01 -18.08
N LEU A 158 18.83 12.76 -17.54
CA LEU A 158 18.58 14.07 -16.93
C LEU A 158 18.18 15.11 -17.97
N GLY A 159 18.83 15.12 -19.14
CA GLY A 159 18.50 15.99 -20.28
C GLY A 159 17.10 15.71 -20.82
N LYS A 160 16.71 14.44 -20.97
CA LYS A 160 15.35 14.04 -21.37
C LYS A 160 14.30 14.51 -20.37
N LYS A 161 14.57 14.40 -19.06
CA LYS A 161 13.67 14.89 -17.99
C LYS A 161 13.59 16.42 -17.94
N LEU A 162 14.70 17.12 -18.14
CA LEU A 162 14.73 18.59 -18.22
C LEU A 162 13.96 19.11 -19.44
N LYS A 163 14.17 18.51 -20.62
CA LYS A 163 13.41 18.84 -21.84
C LYS A 163 11.92 18.55 -21.69
N ALA A 164 11.54 17.42 -21.10
CA ALA A 164 10.14 17.11 -20.81
C ALA A 164 9.50 18.12 -19.84
N LYS A 165 10.22 18.52 -18.79
CA LYS A 165 9.76 19.54 -17.83
C LYS A 165 9.63 20.91 -18.49
N GLN A 166 10.56 21.27 -19.38
CA GLN A 166 10.53 22.53 -20.11
C GLN A 166 9.38 22.57 -21.13
N GLN A 167 9.13 21.46 -21.85
CA GLN A 167 7.97 21.33 -22.73
C GLN A 167 6.64 21.42 -21.97
N GLN A 168 6.56 20.80 -20.79
CA GLN A 168 5.37 20.87 -19.94
C GLN A 168 5.12 22.30 -19.42
N GLN A 169 6.17 23.05 -19.08
CA GLN A 169 6.07 24.47 -18.72
C GLN A 169 5.65 25.34 -19.92
N GLN A 170 6.21 25.12 -21.11
CA GLN A 170 5.83 25.85 -22.32
C GLN A 170 4.38 25.55 -22.74
N GLN A 171 3.90 24.31 -22.59
CA GLN A 171 2.50 23.96 -22.82
C GLN A 171 1.56 24.62 -21.79
N GLY A 172 1.98 24.68 -20.52
CA GLY A 172 1.25 25.38 -19.47
C GLY A 172 1.15 26.89 -19.73
N GLN A 173 2.24 27.52 -20.17
CA GLN A 173 2.25 28.94 -20.54
C GLN A 173 1.39 29.21 -21.79
N LYS A 174 1.47 28.37 -22.83
CA LYS A 174 0.60 28.49 -24.01
C LYS A 174 -0.88 28.34 -23.67
N GLN A 175 -1.24 27.43 -22.76
CA GLN A 175 -2.62 27.29 -22.28
C GLN A 175 -3.09 28.50 -21.48
N GLN A 176 -2.21 29.11 -20.67
CA GLN A 176 -2.54 30.34 -19.94
C GLN A 176 -2.69 31.55 -20.88
N GLN A 177 -1.83 31.69 -21.88
CA GLN A 177 -1.96 32.73 -22.90
C GLN A 177 -3.24 32.57 -23.72
N GLN A 178 -3.58 31.35 -24.16
CA GLN A 178 -4.85 31.09 -24.85
C GLN A 178 -6.08 31.42 -23.99
N GLN A 179 -6.02 31.17 -22.67
CA GLN A 179 -7.09 31.56 -21.74
C GLN A 179 -7.18 33.07 -21.56
N GLN A 180 -6.05 33.79 -21.53
CA GLN A 180 -6.02 35.25 -21.45
C GLN A 180 -6.50 35.90 -22.76
N ASP A 181 -6.08 35.40 -23.91
CA ASP A 181 -6.52 35.87 -25.23
C ASP A 181 -8.03 35.62 -25.42
N ALA A 182 -8.53 34.44 -25.01
CA ALA A 182 -9.95 34.14 -25.02
C ALA A 182 -10.76 35.04 -24.07
N ALA A 183 -10.19 35.40 -22.91
CA ALA A 183 -10.82 36.32 -21.96
C ALA A 183 -10.82 37.77 -22.47
N GLN A 184 -9.76 38.23 -23.14
CA GLN A 184 -9.69 39.54 -23.76
C GLN A 184 -10.64 39.65 -24.97
N LYS A 185 -10.72 38.60 -25.80
CA LYS A 185 -11.67 38.53 -26.91
C LYS A 185 -13.13 38.53 -26.44
N ARG A 186 -13.41 37.89 -25.29
CA ARG A 186 -14.72 37.99 -24.60
C ARG A 186 -15.02 39.39 -24.07
N LYS A 187 -14.03 40.10 -23.51
CA LYS A 187 -14.19 41.49 -23.05
C LYS A 187 -14.45 42.46 -24.21
N GLN A 188 -13.74 42.29 -25.33
CA GLN A 188 -13.97 43.11 -26.53
C GLN A 188 -15.35 42.86 -27.17
N GLN A 189 -15.84 41.62 -27.17
CA GLN A 189 -17.21 41.32 -27.61
C GLN A 189 -18.30 41.87 -26.67
N GLN A 190 -17.98 42.09 -25.39
CA GLN A 190 -18.91 42.70 -24.42
C GLN A 190 -18.97 44.23 -24.51
N GLN A 191 -18.01 44.88 -25.16
CA GLN A 191 -17.98 46.34 -25.35
C GLN A 191 -18.65 46.80 -26.67
N GLN A 192 -19.14 45.89 -27.51
CA GLN A 192 -19.84 46.22 -28.77
C GLN A 192 -21.36 46.05 -28.70
N GLN A 193 -21.96 46.04 -27.51
CA GLN A 193 -23.41 46.10 -27.34
C GLN A 193 -23.79 47.50 -26.85
N PRO A 194 -24.60 48.29 -27.58
CA PRO A 194 -25.06 49.58 -27.10
C PRO A 194 -26.07 49.41 -25.97
N GLU A 195 -26.00 50.35 -25.02
CA GLU A 195 -26.83 50.41 -23.83
C GLU A 195 -28.33 50.58 -24.15
N GLY A 196 -29.15 49.80 -23.45
CA GLY A 196 -30.60 49.96 -23.33
C GLY A 196 -31.07 49.43 -21.98
N ALA A 197 -31.59 50.32 -21.15
CA ALA A 197 -31.95 50.20 -19.72
C ALA A 197 -33.17 49.27 -19.43
N PRO A 198 -33.75 49.23 -18.20
CA PRO A 198 -33.18 48.83 -16.90
C PRO A 198 -34.05 47.77 -16.17
N ALA A 199 -33.58 47.34 -14.99
CA ALA A 199 -34.36 46.96 -13.81
C ALA A 199 -35.54 45.94 -13.94
N ALA A 200 -35.24 44.65 -13.91
CA ALA A 200 -36.16 43.63 -13.37
C ALA A 200 -35.44 42.29 -13.18
N LYS A 201 -34.72 42.09 -12.06
CA LYS A 201 -34.29 40.75 -11.57
C LYS A 201 -33.62 40.71 -10.19
N LYS A 202 -33.69 41.78 -9.39
CA LYS A 202 -33.35 41.76 -7.96
C LYS A 202 -34.60 41.52 -7.10
N ALA A 203 -35.23 40.35 -7.24
CA ALA A 203 -36.34 39.94 -6.36
C ALA A 203 -36.47 38.41 -6.20
N LYS A 204 -35.50 37.62 -6.70
CA LYS A 204 -35.54 36.14 -6.60
C LYS A 204 -34.32 35.52 -5.92
N GLY A 205 -33.39 36.36 -5.41
CA GLY A 205 -32.13 35.92 -4.80
C GLY A 205 -32.17 35.79 -3.27
N GLU A 206 -33.09 36.45 -2.58
CA GLU A 206 -33.09 36.47 -1.10
C GLU A 206 -33.91 35.34 -0.47
N GLN A 207 -34.80 34.69 -1.24
CA GLN A 207 -35.61 33.59 -0.71
C GLN A 207 -34.94 32.20 -0.77
N GLN A 208 -33.72 32.10 -1.29
CA GLN A 208 -32.99 30.83 -1.41
C GLN A 208 -31.81 30.68 -0.45
N GLN A 209 -31.46 31.74 0.31
CA GLN A 209 -30.41 31.67 1.34
C GLN A 209 -30.92 31.43 2.76
N GLN A 210 -32.23 31.61 3.03
CA GLN A 210 -32.80 31.25 4.35
C GLN A 210 -33.28 29.79 4.46
N ARG A 211 -33.43 29.06 3.35
CA ARG A 211 -33.80 27.62 3.38
C ARG A 211 -32.64 26.66 3.62
N GLN A 212 -31.39 27.13 3.64
CA GLN A 212 -30.21 26.29 3.89
C GLN A 212 -29.68 26.37 5.33
N GLN A 213 -30.26 27.23 6.19
CA GLN A 213 -29.86 27.32 7.61
C GLN A 213 -30.81 26.60 8.58
N GLN A 214 -32.04 26.24 8.17
CA GLN A 214 -32.95 25.43 9.00
C GLN A 214 -32.81 23.90 8.80
N GLY A 215 -32.01 23.45 7.82
CA GLY A 215 -31.76 22.02 7.57
C GLY A 215 -30.65 21.39 8.43
N GLN A 216 -30.00 22.16 9.31
CA GLN A 216 -28.87 21.68 10.13
C GLN A 216 -29.13 21.68 11.64
N GLN A 217 -30.34 22.00 12.11
CA GLN A 217 -30.68 21.97 13.54
C GLN A 217 -31.68 20.87 13.95
N GLN A 218 -32.26 20.13 12.99
CA GLN A 218 -33.11 18.95 13.31
C GLN A 218 -32.38 17.60 13.21
N GLY A 219 -31.08 17.58 12.90
CA GLY A 219 -30.28 16.35 12.82
C GLY A 219 -29.52 15.98 14.10
N GLN A 220 -29.57 16.80 15.16
CA GLN A 220 -28.77 16.59 16.38
C GLN A 220 -29.58 16.26 17.65
N GLN A 221 -30.91 16.12 17.56
CA GLN A 221 -31.74 15.71 18.71
C GLN A 221 -32.34 14.30 18.60
N GLN A 222 -31.95 13.49 17.61
CA GLN A 222 -32.40 12.11 17.46
C GLN A 222 -31.27 11.07 17.61
N GLN A 223 -30.25 11.39 18.42
CA GLN A 223 -29.16 10.45 18.77
C GLN A 223 -28.92 10.28 20.28
N GLN A 224 -29.84 10.75 21.14
CA GLN A 224 -29.70 10.59 22.60
C GLN A 224 -30.79 9.74 23.27
N GLN A 225 -31.64 9.04 22.52
CA GLN A 225 -32.62 8.11 23.10
C GLN A 225 -32.59 6.75 22.40
N GLN A 226 -31.42 6.11 22.36
CA GLN A 226 -31.33 4.66 22.26
C GLN A 226 -30.16 4.20 23.15
N GLN A 227 -30.33 4.31 24.46
CA GLN A 227 -29.59 3.48 25.41
C GLN A 227 -30.22 2.09 25.41
N GLY A 228 -30.04 1.36 24.32
CA GLY A 228 -30.31 -0.07 24.22
C GLY A 228 -28.97 -0.74 24.00
N THR A 229 -28.39 -1.27 25.08
CA THR A 229 -27.28 -2.23 25.11
C THR A 229 -26.34 -2.21 23.89
N GLY A 230 -25.43 -1.22 23.88
CA GLY A 230 -24.36 -1.13 22.89
C GLY A 230 -23.35 -2.26 23.05
N LEU A 231 -23.61 -3.40 22.43
CA LEU A 231 -22.60 -4.43 22.16
C LEU A 231 -21.57 -3.84 21.19
N ALA A 232 -20.50 -3.26 21.75
CA ALA A 232 -19.35 -2.81 20.99
C ALA A 232 -18.59 -4.02 20.44
N PHE A 233 -18.79 -4.31 19.15
CA PHE A 233 -18.01 -5.30 18.42
C PHE A 233 -16.52 -4.96 18.57
N ASN A 234 -15.72 -5.92 19.05
CA ASN A 234 -14.30 -5.80 19.47
C ASN A 234 -13.97 -5.29 20.89
N LYS A 235 -14.86 -5.41 21.88
CA LYS A 235 -14.44 -5.39 23.30
C LYS A 235 -15.04 -6.56 24.08
N LEU A 236 -14.48 -7.76 23.91
CA LEU A 236 -14.64 -8.82 24.90
C LEU A 236 -13.88 -8.42 26.17
N GLN A 237 -14.61 -7.96 27.18
CA GLN A 237 -14.13 -7.99 28.56
C GLN A 237 -14.42 -9.40 29.09
N LEU A 238 -13.41 -10.27 29.09
CA LEU A 238 -13.46 -11.48 29.89
C LEU A 238 -13.20 -11.06 31.33
N ASP A 239 -14.25 -11.10 32.15
CA ASP A 239 -14.16 -10.97 33.60
C ASP A 239 -13.62 -12.29 34.17
N THR A 240 -12.31 -12.47 34.03
CA THR A 240 -11.58 -13.41 34.88
C THR A 240 -10.89 -12.56 35.93
N GLY A 241 -11.41 -12.57 37.16
CA GLY A 241 -10.95 -11.80 38.32
C GLY A 241 -9.53 -12.10 38.81
N ARG A 242 -8.58 -12.31 37.90
CA ARG A 242 -7.16 -12.49 38.18
C ARG A 242 -6.32 -11.67 37.20
N PRO A 243 -5.60 -10.63 37.66
CA PRO A 243 -4.71 -9.85 36.81
C PRO A 243 -3.57 -10.73 36.31
N VAL A 244 -3.54 -10.99 34.99
CA VAL A 244 -2.37 -11.57 34.32
C VAL A 244 -1.30 -10.46 34.24
N PRO A 245 -0.10 -10.65 34.82
CA PRO A 245 0.95 -9.66 34.73
C PRO A 245 1.41 -9.54 33.28
N GLY A 246 1.08 -8.41 32.65
CA GLY A 246 1.59 -8.05 31.32
C GLY A 246 0.58 -7.46 30.33
N ARG A 247 -0.74 -7.50 30.58
CA ARG A 247 -1.71 -7.10 29.53
C ARG A 247 -2.57 -5.86 29.78
N HIS A 248 -2.82 -5.42 31.00
CA HIS A 248 -3.45 -4.11 31.23
C HIS A 248 -3.05 -3.58 32.61
N GLY A 249 -2.09 -2.65 32.66
CA GLY A 249 -1.63 -2.05 33.92
C GLY A 249 -0.29 -1.32 33.86
N SER A 250 0.53 -1.47 32.81
CA SER A 250 1.72 -0.62 32.68
C SER A 250 1.29 0.81 32.41
N LYS A 251 1.62 1.74 33.31
CA LYS A 251 1.51 3.19 33.07
C LYS A 251 1.98 3.48 31.63
N ALA A 252 1.18 4.23 30.87
CA ALA A 252 1.53 4.58 29.51
C ALA A 252 2.94 5.18 29.49
N LYS A 253 3.80 4.69 28.59
CA LYS A 253 5.15 5.25 28.43
C LYS A 253 4.99 6.75 28.15
N PRO A 254 5.79 7.62 28.79
CA PRO A 254 5.69 9.06 28.59
C PRO A 254 5.83 9.39 27.11
N SER A 255 5.14 10.43 26.67
CA SER A 255 5.25 10.86 25.28
C SER A 255 6.70 11.24 24.96
N LYS A 256 7.13 11.13 23.71
CA LYS A 256 8.51 11.50 23.33
C LYS A 256 8.84 12.97 23.64
N ALA A 257 7.83 13.83 23.71
CA ALA A 257 7.97 15.22 24.12
C ALA A 257 8.19 15.34 25.64
N GLU A 258 7.43 14.60 26.45
CA GLU A 258 7.67 14.51 27.89
C GLU A 258 9.04 13.91 28.21
N ALA A 259 9.44 12.85 27.48
CA ALA A 259 10.77 12.26 27.61
C ALA A 259 11.87 13.27 27.23
N LEU A 260 11.64 14.12 26.23
CA LEU A 260 12.59 15.18 25.86
C LEU A 260 12.75 16.19 26.99
N LYS A 261 11.62 16.64 27.58
CA LYS A 261 11.64 17.57 28.72
C LYS A 261 12.36 16.94 29.92
N ALA A 262 12.01 15.70 30.27
CA ALA A 262 12.66 14.99 31.37
C ALA A 262 14.17 14.79 31.13
N ALA A 263 14.59 14.53 29.89
CA ALA A 263 16.00 14.43 29.51
C ALA A 263 16.73 15.78 29.64
N GLU A 264 16.10 16.88 29.21
CA GLU A 264 16.62 18.24 29.34
C GLU A 264 16.75 18.64 30.82
N ASP A 265 15.73 18.37 31.63
CA ASP A 265 15.72 18.63 33.06
C ASP A 265 16.80 17.81 33.79
N LYS A 266 16.99 16.54 33.43
CA LYS A 266 18.09 15.70 33.94
C LYS A 266 19.46 16.26 33.55
N GLN A 267 19.62 16.69 32.29
CA GLN A 267 20.88 17.28 31.83
C GLN A 267 21.18 18.60 32.56
N ALA A 268 20.17 19.43 32.82
CA ALA A 268 20.29 20.66 33.60
C ALA A 268 20.70 20.35 35.06
N ARG A 269 20.06 19.38 35.72
CA ARG A 269 20.44 18.96 37.09
C ARG A 269 21.88 18.45 37.17
N LEU A 270 22.33 17.69 36.18
CA LEU A 270 23.72 17.23 36.10
C LEU A 270 24.70 18.38 35.84
N ALA A 271 24.31 19.37 35.03
CA ALA A 271 25.13 20.56 34.80
C ALA A 271 25.24 21.44 36.06
N ASP A 272 24.15 21.61 36.81
CA ASP A 272 24.13 22.35 38.07
C ASP A 272 24.98 21.63 39.15
N ALA A 273 24.86 20.31 39.26
CA ALA A 273 25.69 19.50 40.16
C ALA A 273 27.19 19.56 39.76
N ALA A 274 27.50 19.58 38.47
CA ALA A 274 28.86 19.77 37.99
C ALA A 274 29.41 21.17 38.30
N ALA A 275 28.58 22.21 38.19
CA ALA A 275 28.96 23.58 38.57
C ALA A 275 29.24 23.71 40.07
N ARG A 276 28.51 22.97 40.91
CA ARG A 276 28.74 22.88 42.37
C ARG A 276 29.88 21.93 42.75
N GLN A 277 30.45 21.22 41.79
CA GLN A 277 31.46 20.16 42.00
C GLN A 277 30.98 18.99 42.87
N ASP A 278 29.66 18.76 42.91
CA ASP A 278 29.02 17.69 43.69
C ASP A 278 29.21 16.33 42.99
N LYS A 279 30.42 15.76 43.10
CA LYS A 279 30.80 14.47 42.46
C LYS A 279 29.90 13.32 42.89
N GLU A 280 29.41 13.33 44.13
CA GLU A 280 28.52 12.30 44.68
C GLU A 280 27.17 12.28 43.97
N ALA A 281 26.58 13.44 43.67
CA ALA A 281 25.30 13.54 42.97
C ALA A 281 25.42 13.03 41.52
N ILE A 282 26.53 13.38 40.84
CA ILE A 282 26.82 12.91 39.48
C ILE A 282 27.02 11.38 39.48
N ALA A 283 27.80 10.87 40.44
CA ALA A 283 28.01 9.44 40.59
C ALA A 283 26.69 8.70 40.89
N ALA A 284 25.87 9.21 41.81
CA ALA A 284 24.59 8.60 42.17
C ALA A 284 23.64 8.49 40.97
N GLU A 285 23.54 9.53 40.14
CA GLU A 285 22.75 9.48 38.89
C GLU A 285 23.34 8.51 37.86
N ALA A 286 24.67 8.44 37.74
CA ALA A 286 25.33 7.47 36.86
C ALA A 286 25.07 6.01 37.31
N TRP A 287 25.13 5.74 38.62
CA TRP A 287 24.80 4.44 39.21
C TRP A 287 23.32 4.09 39.04
N ARG A 288 22.41 5.04 39.27
CA ARG A 288 20.96 4.86 39.00
C ARG A 288 20.71 4.50 37.54
N ALA A 289 21.35 5.20 36.60
CA ALA A 289 21.21 4.91 35.17
C ALA A 289 21.83 3.56 34.78
N ALA A 290 22.92 3.13 35.43
CA ALA A 290 23.51 1.81 35.23
C ALA A 290 22.60 0.70 35.77
N LEU A 291 22.02 0.87 36.98
CA LEU A 291 21.07 -0.06 37.57
C LEU A 291 19.79 -0.19 36.73
N ALA A 292 19.25 0.90 36.21
CA ALA A 292 18.08 0.87 35.33
C ALA A 292 18.37 0.13 34.01
N ARG A 293 19.57 0.29 33.44
CA ARG A 293 19.96 -0.48 32.24
C ARG A 293 20.17 -1.96 32.56
N ALA A 294 20.78 -2.27 33.70
CA ALA A 294 21.01 -3.64 34.16
C ALA A 294 19.71 -4.38 34.49
N SER A 295 18.70 -3.67 35.00
CA SER A 295 17.35 -4.22 35.25
C SER A 295 16.56 -4.48 33.95
N GLY A 296 17.11 -4.11 32.78
CA GLY A 296 16.47 -4.26 31.48
C GLY A 296 15.55 -3.10 31.10
N GLU A 297 15.53 -2.01 31.87
CA GLU A 297 14.79 -0.81 31.51
C GLU A 297 15.44 -0.09 30.32
N ARG A 298 14.63 0.21 29.30
CA ARG A 298 15.10 0.88 28.09
C ARG A 298 15.15 2.39 28.32
N VAL A 299 16.29 2.87 28.83
CA VAL A 299 16.54 4.29 29.16
C VAL A 299 16.56 5.16 27.89
N LEU A 300 15.63 6.12 27.79
CA LEU A 300 15.50 7.09 26.68
C LEU A 300 15.81 8.52 27.17
N ASP A 301 17.06 8.77 27.55
CA ASP A 301 17.46 10.04 28.18
C ASP A 301 18.27 10.98 27.26
N ASP A 302 18.51 10.63 26.00
CA ASP A 302 19.32 11.45 25.08
C ASP A 302 18.49 12.54 24.36
N PRO A 303 18.65 13.84 24.66
CA PRO A 303 17.80 14.89 24.09
C PRO A 303 17.99 15.04 22.58
N LYS A 304 19.21 14.82 22.06
CA LYS A 304 19.52 14.87 20.62
C LYS A 304 18.78 13.78 19.84
N LEU A 305 18.68 12.57 20.39
CA LEU A 305 17.98 11.45 19.75
C LEU A 305 16.47 11.65 19.80
N LEU A 306 15.94 12.16 20.92
CA LEU A 306 14.52 12.47 21.09
C LEU A 306 14.07 13.56 20.11
N ARG A 307 14.83 14.66 19.96
CA ARG A 307 14.57 15.70 18.94
C ARG A 307 14.58 15.13 17.52
N ARG A 308 15.53 14.25 17.19
CA ARG A 308 15.59 13.57 15.89
C ARG A 308 14.38 12.65 15.67
N SER A 309 13.92 11.96 16.72
CA SER A 309 12.74 11.09 16.65
C SER A 309 11.48 11.89 16.40
N LEU A 310 11.26 12.98 17.14
CA LEU A 310 10.14 13.90 16.94
C LEU A 310 10.12 14.48 15.52
N LYS A 311 11.28 14.88 14.98
CA LYS A 311 11.39 15.37 13.61
C LYS A 311 11.00 14.30 12.58
N LYS A 312 11.42 13.04 12.77
CA LYS A 312 11.03 11.92 11.89
C LYS A 312 9.52 11.67 11.96
N GLU A 313 8.93 11.68 13.16
CA GLU A 313 7.48 11.52 13.32
C GLU A 313 6.70 12.66 12.66
N ALA A 314 7.15 13.90 12.80
CA ALA A 314 6.55 15.05 12.14
C ALA A 314 6.61 14.90 10.60
N GLN A 315 7.75 14.47 10.05
CA GLN A 315 7.89 14.21 8.61
C GLN A 315 6.98 13.08 8.13
N GLU A 316 6.87 11.99 8.89
CA GLU A 316 5.95 10.90 8.57
C GLU A 316 4.50 11.35 8.60
N LYS A 317 4.10 12.13 9.60
CA LYS A 317 2.76 12.72 9.68
C LYS A 317 2.49 13.65 8.50
N ALA A 318 3.45 14.49 8.12
CA ALA A 318 3.33 15.35 6.93
C ALA A 318 3.20 14.54 5.62
N ARG A 319 3.98 13.47 5.46
CA ARG A 319 3.87 12.56 4.30
C ARG A 319 2.51 11.87 4.26
N LYS A 320 2.02 11.40 5.41
CA LYS A 320 0.69 10.78 5.54
C LYS A 320 -0.42 11.78 5.23
N ALA A 321 -0.32 13.01 5.75
CA ALA A 321 -1.27 14.09 5.49
C ALA A 321 -1.32 14.46 4.00
N LYS A 322 -0.15 14.64 3.35
CA LYS A 322 -0.07 14.89 1.90
C LYS A 322 -0.71 13.78 1.08
N ARG A 323 -0.39 12.51 1.38
CA ARG A 323 -1.01 11.35 0.69
C ARG A 323 -2.51 11.26 0.92
N TRP A 324 -3.00 11.67 2.09
CA TRP A 324 -4.43 11.71 2.35
C TRP A 324 -5.12 12.84 1.58
N ALA A 325 -4.51 14.03 1.54
CA ALA A 325 -5.01 15.14 0.72
C ALA A 325 -5.05 14.78 -0.77
N GLU A 326 -4.00 14.14 -1.31
CA GLU A 326 -3.95 13.65 -2.70
C GLU A 326 -5.06 12.61 -2.99
N ARG A 327 -5.36 11.73 -2.03
CA ARG A 327 -6.47 10.78 -2.17
C ARG A 327 -7.83 11.49 -2.20
N ASN A 328 -8.04 12.45 -1.32
CA ASN A 328 -9.28 13.21 -1.28
C ASN A 328 -9.46 14.06 -2.55
N SER A 329 -8.40 14.70 -3.03
CA SER A 329 -8.46 15.48 -4.28
C SER A 329 -8.73 14.58 -5.49
N ALA A 330 -8.08 13.43 -5.59
CA ALA A 330 -8.34 12.46 -6.65
C ALA A 330 -9.79 11.94 -6.61
N GLN A 331 -10.35 11.71 -5.41
CA GLN A 331 -11.74 11.33 -5.25
C GLN A 331 -12.69 12.44 -5.71
N GLN A 332 -12.44 13.70 -5.33
CA GLN A 332 -13.22 14.84 -5.76
C GLN A 332 -13.14 15.07 -7.28
N GLU A 333 -11.96 14.93 -7.86
CA GLU A 333 -11.75 15.04 -9.30
C GLU A 333 -12.51 13.94 -10.06
N GLN A 334 -12.47 12.69 -9.59
CA GLN A 334 -13.27 11.61 -10.17
C GLN A 334 -14.77 11.86 -10.06
N GLN A 335 -15.24 12.39 -8.93
CA GLN A 335 -16.64 12.79 -8.76
C GLN A 335 -17.03 13.91 -9.73
N LYS A 336 -16.19 14.95 -9.83
CA LYS A 336 -16.40 16.08 -10.74
C LYS A 336 -16.39 15.63 -12.20
N ALA A 337 -15.42 14.83 -12.63
CA ALA A 337 -15.35 14.29 -13.98
C ALA A 337 -16.59 13.46 -14.35
N ARG A 338 -17.14 12.68 -13.41
CA ARG A 338 -18.42 11.98 -13.60
C ARG A 338 -19.59 12.94 -13.73
N GLN A 339 -19.63 14.00 -12.93
CA GLN A 339 -20.67 15.02 -13.01
C GLN A 339 -20.58 15.82 -14.32
N ASP A 340 -19.39 16.20 -14.75
CA ASP A 340 -19.15 16.94 -15.98
C ASP A 340 -19.52 16.08 -17.20
N LYS A 341 -19.14 14.80 -17.24
CA LYS A 341 -19.61 13.87 -18.29
C LYS A 341 -21.14 13.75 -18.33
N ARG A 342 -21.83 13.80 -17.18
CA ARG A 342 -23.30 13.81 -17.13
C ARG A 342 -23.86 15.12 -17.69
N LYS A 343 -23.27 16.27 -17.33
CA LYS A 343 -23.67 17.58 -17.85
C LYS A 343 -23.48 17.66 -19.36
N ASP A 344 -22.36 17.19 -19.87
CA ASP A 344 -22.07 17.17 -21.31
C ASP A 344 -23.07 16.28 -22.06
N ASN A 345 -23.38 15.08 -21.53
CA ASN A 345 -24.41 14.22 -22.13
C ASN A 345 -25.81 14.84 -22.09
N LEU A 346 -26.16 15.57 -21.02
CA LEU A 346 -27.44 16.29 -20.94
C LEU A 346 -27.47 17.49 -21.91
N ALA A 347 -26.37 18.22 -22.04
CA ALA A 347 -26.22 19.31 -22.99
C ALA A 347 -26.26 18.83 -24.45
N ALA A 348 -25.61 17.70 -24.76
CA ALA A 348 -25.69 17.08 -26.07
C ALA A 348 -27.14 16.65 -26.39
N ARG A 349 -27.85 16.05 -25.41
CA ARG A 349 -29.27 15.71 -25.57
C ARG A 349 -30.17 16.92 -25.78
N SER A 350 -29.92 18.03 -25.06
CA SER A 350 -30.70 19.26 -25.23
C SER A 350 -30.38 19.93 -26.58
N ALA A 351 -29.13 19.93 -27.02
CA ALA A 351 -28.71 20.42 -28.33
C ALA A 351 -29.36 19.63 -29.47
N VAL A 352 -29.36 18.30 -29.44
CA VAL A 352 -30.04 17.46 -30.45
C VAL A 352 -31.55 17.76 -30.50
N LYS A 353 -32.20 17.97 -29.35
CA LYS A 353 -33.62 18.38 -29.31
C LYS A 353 -33.84 19.76 -29.93
N LEU A 354 -32.90 20.69 -29.74
CA LEU A 354 -32.96 22.03 -30.33
C LEU A 354 -32.76 21.97 -31.85
N GLU A 355 -31.76 21.22 -32.33
CA GLU A 355 -31.50 21.01 -33.76
C GLU A 355 -32.70 20.35 -34.45
N LYS A 356 -33.27 19.28 -33.89
CA LYS A 356 -34.52 18.69 -34.42
C LYS A 356 -35.69 19.68 -34.48
N LYS A 357 -35.78 20.64 -33.55
CA LYS A 357 -36.80 21.71 -33.60
C LYS A 357 -36.50 22.72 -34.71
N LYS A 358 -35.22 23.07 -34.91
CA LYS A 358 -34.79 23.94 -36.03
C LYS A 358 -35.04 23.25 -37.38
N GLU A 359 -34.58 22.02 -37.57
CA GLU A 359 -34.83 21.21 -38.77
C GLU A 359 -36.33 21.11 -39.11
N ARG A 360 -37.19 20.88 -38.10
CA ARG A 360 -38.65 20.86 -38.30
C ARG A 360 -39.19 22.23 -38.71
N ARG A 361 -38.65 23.33 -38.17
CA ARG A 361 -39.03 24.70 -38.54
C ARG A 361 -38.58 24.99 -39.98
N ASP A 362 -37.34 24.64 -40.32
CA ASP A 362 -36.76 24.88 -41.64
C ASP A 362 -37.45 24.03 -42.70
N LYS A 363 -37.76 22.75 -42.42
CA LYS A 363 -38.55 21.90 -43.30
C LYS A 363 -39.98 22.42 -43.50
N LYS A 364 -40.60 23.01 -42.47
CA LYS A 364 -41.90 23.69 -42.62
C LYS A 364 -41.81 24.96 -43.46
N LEU A 365 -40.72 25.72 -43.33
CA LEU A 365 -40.44 26.91 -44.12
C LEU A 365 -40.15 26.58 -45.59
N LEU A 366 -39.46 25.45 -45.84
CA LEU A 366 -39.06 24.97 -47.16
C LEU A 366 -40.13 24.12 -47.87
N ARG A 367 -41.16 23.64 -47.17
CA ARG A 367 -42.25 22.86 -47.78
C ARG A 367 -43.10 23.79 -48.64
N ALA A 368 -43.08 23.58 -49.96
CA ALA A 368 -43.96 24.28 -50.88
C ALA A 368 -45.41 23.95 -50.52
N GLY A 369 -46.15 24.95 -50.03
CA GLY A 369 -47.60 24.86 -49.86
C GLY A 369 -48.33 25.17 -51.17
N PHE A 370 -49.66 25.18 -51.10
CA PHE A 370 -50.58 25.48 -52.21
C PHE A 370 -50.33 26.84 -52.90
N GLU A 371 -49.65 27.78 -52.24
CA GLU A 371 -49.31 29.11 -52.78
C GLU A 371 -47.82 29.29 -53.15
N GLY A 372 -47.03 28.20 -53.15
CA GLY A 372 -45.59 28.26 -53.40
C GLY A 372 -44.75 28.67 -52.18
N ARG A 373 -43.44 28.84 -52.40
CA ARG A 373 -42.42 29.03 -51.35
C ARG A 373 -42.58 30.41 -50.69
N LYS A 374 -43.03 30.47 -49.43
CA LYS A 374 -43.16 31.74 -48.68
C LYS A 374 -41.78 32.38 -48.42
N ALA A 375 -41.45 33.40 -49.20
CA ALA A 375 -40.29 34.26 -49.00
C ALA A 375 -40.57 35.29 -47.88
N GLY A 376 -40.63 34.82 -46.63
CA GLY A 376 -40.62 35.71 -45.46
C GLY A 376 -41.78 35.55 -44.47
N PHE A 377 -41.58 36.15 -43.29
CA PHE A 377 -42.58 36.25 -42.23
C PHE A 377 -43.63 37.30 -42.61
N ILE A 378 -44.92 36.99 -42.48
CA ILE A 378 -46.04 37.85 -42.91
C ILE A 378 -46.08 39.21 -42.16
N ASN A 379 -45.31 39.38 -41.08
CA ASN A 379 -45.25 40.60 -40.27
C ASN A 379 -43.83 41.21 -40.22
N ALA A 380 -43.19 41.46 -41.36
CA ALA A 380 -42.03 42.36 -41.40
C ALA A 380 -42.54 43.82 -41.41
N PRO A 381 -42.19 44.67 -40.44
CA PRO A 381 -42.60 46.07 -40.45
C PRO A 381 -42.00 46.75 -41.68
N LYS A 382 -42.85 47.37 -42.52
CA LYS A 382 -42.39 48.19 -43.65
C LYS A 382 -41.46 49.27 -43.12
N ALA A 383 -40.19 49.23 -43.52
CA ALA A 383 -39.27 50.33 -43.32
C ALA A 383 -39.88 51.56 -44.03
N LYS A 384 -40.21 52.60 -43.26
CA LYS A 384 -40.62 53.90 -43.79
C LYS A 384 -39.42 54.48 -44.54
N GLN A 385 -39.62 54.79 -45.82
CA GLN A 385 -38.69 55.59 -46.62
C GLN A 385 -38.71 57.05 -46.15
#